data_AF-A0AAP6V681-F1
#
_entry.id   AF-A0AAP6V681-F1
#
_cell.length_a   1.000
_cell.length_b   1.000
_cell.length_c   1.000
_cell.angle_alpha   90.00
_cell.angle_beta   90.00
_cell.angle_gamma   90.00
#
_symmetry.space_group_name_H-M   'P 1'
#
loop_
_entity.id
_entity.type
_entity.pdbx_description
1 polymer ?
#
loop_
_entity_poly.entity_id
_entity_poly.type
_entity_poly.pdbx_seq_one_letter_code
_entity_poly.pdbx_strand_id
1 'polypeptide(L)'
;LYKKNYAKAREYLALMSVTTIPAEIYYIHFNLRYLKNLTYYLYTGKMRYYKEVITVIDMIESFGDARLAEGMKKEMLQLTAGRTFNLDYGQFPVNIVTEK
;
A
#
# COMPACT_ATOMS: atom_id res chain seq x y z
N LEU A 1 5.30 -6.61 8.22
CA LEU A 1 5.21 -5.13 8.28
C LEU A 1 5.18 -4.59 9.70
N TYR A 2 4.23 -5.00 10.55
CA TYR A 2 4.07 -4.49 11.93
C TYR A 2 5.31 -4.58 12.84
N LYS A 3 6.14 -5.62 12.68
CA LYS A 3 7.43 -5.74 13.41
C LYS A 3 8.55 -4.81 12.88
N LYS A 4 8.23 -3.91 11.94
CA LYS A 4 9.16 -2.99 11.25
C LYS A 4 10.37 -3.64 10.56
N ASN A 5 10.41 -4.97 10.45
CA ASN A 5 11.44 -5.69 9.71
C ASN A 5 11.10 -5.73 8.21
N TYR A 6 11.37 -4.63 7.51
CA TYR A 6 11.03 -4.47 6.10
C TYR A 6 11.94 -5.25 5.16
N ALA A 7 13.20 -5.50 5.54
CA ALA A 7 14.11 -6.35 4.77
C ALA A 7 13.56 -7.78 4.64
N LYS A 8 13.19 -8.38 5.77
CA LYS A 8 12.58 -9.72 5.79
C LYS A 8 11.21 -9.75 5.10
N ALA A 9 10.41 -8.69 5.20
CA ALA A 9 9.16 -8.59 4.45
C ALA A 9 9.39 -8.62 2.93
N ARG A 10 10.46 -7.99 2.44
CA ARG A 10 10.83 -8.04 1.01
C ARG A 10 11.26 -9.44 0.57
N GLU A 11 11.95 -10.20 1.41
CA GLU A 11 12.30 -11.59 1.12
C GLU A 11 11.05 -12.46 0.94
N TYR A 12 10.06 -12.35 1.83
CA TYR A 12 8.79 -13.07 1.68
C TYR A 12 8.03 -12.68 0.41
N LEU A 13 8.01 -11.38 0.08
CA LEU A 13 7.40 -10.91 -1.17
C LEU A 13 8.13 -11.43 -2.42
N ALA A 14 9.45 -11.64 -2.35
CA ALA A 14 10.21 -12.22 -3.45
C ALA A 14 9.85 -13.70 -3.66
N LEU A 15 9.68 -14.47 -2.57
CA LEU A 15 9.22 -15.87 -2.64
C LEU A 15 7.82 -15.97 -3.26
N MET A 16 6.92 -15.03 -2.95
CA MET A 16 5.59 -15.00 -3.55
C MET A 16 5.63 -14.66 -5.05
N SER A 17 6.63 -13.91 -5.53
CA SER A 17 6.72 -13.53 -6.95
C SER A 17 7.05 -14.67 -7.89
N VAL A 18 7.60 -15.77 -7.38
CA VAL A 18 7.89 -17.00 -8.14
C VAL A 18 6.79 -18.06 -8.01
N THR A 19 5.78 -17.80 -7.18
CA THR A 19 4.62 -18.69 -7.02
C THR A 19 3.58 -18.34 -8.08
N THR A 20 3.14 -19.32 -8.87
CA THR A 20 2.06 -19.13 -9.83
C THR A 20 0.73 -18.99 -9.08
N ILE A 21 0.15 -17.80 -9.12
CA ILE A 21 -1.18 -17.52 -8.58
C ILE A 21 -2.12 -17.35 -9.77
N PRO A 22 -3.21 -18.14 -9.86
CA PRO A 22 -4.16 -18.01 -10.95
C PRO A 22 -4.68 -16.57 -11.08
N ALA A 23 -4.81 -16.08 -12.32
CA ALA A 23 -5.13 -14.68 -12.60
C ALA A 23 -6.54 -14.30 -12.14
N GLU A 24 -7.45 -15.28 -12.12
CA GLU A 24 -8.82 -15.17 -11.66
C GLU A 24 -8.93 -14.86 -10.16
N ILE A 25 -7.88 -15.09 -9.36
CA ILE A 25 -7.86 -14.77 -7.93
C ILE A 25 -7.37 -13.34 -7.73
N TYR A 26 -8.09 -12.38 -8.31
CA TYR A 26 -7.73 -10.94 -8.35
C TYR A 26 -7.44 -10.36 -6.96
N TYR A 27 -8.16 -10.79 -5.93
CA TYR A 27 -7.96 -10.36 -4.54
C TYR A 27 -6.52 -10.61 -4.05
N ILE A 28 -5.92 -11.76 -4.37
CA ILE A 28 -4.56 -12.07 -3.94
C ILE A 28 -3.56 -11.16 -4.66
N HIS A 29 -3.77 -10.91 -5.96
CA HIS A 29 -2.91 -10.02 -6.74
C HIS A 29 -2.92 -8.59 -6.20
N PHE A 30 -4.10 -8.05 -5.86
CA PHE A 30 -4.21 -6.73 -5.26
C PHE A 30 -3.54 -6.65 -3.88
N ASN A 31 -3.75 -7.64 -3.02
CA ASN A 31 -3.10 -7.68 -1.71
C ASN A 31 -1.57 -7.76 -1.82
N LEU A 32 -1.04 -8.57 -2.74
CA LEU A 32 0.40 -8.64 -2.97
C LEU A 32 0.95 -7.32 -3.51
N ARG A 33 0.24 -6.67 -4.44
CA ARG A 33 0.64 -5.35 -4.95
C ARG A 33 0.63 -4.29 -3.86
N TYR A 34 -0.39 -4.28 -2.99
CA TYR A 34 -0.47 -3.40 -1.82
C TYR A 34 0.71 -3.65 -0.86
N LEU A 35 0.89 -4.89 -0.40
CA LEU A 35 1.94 -5.26 0.55
C LEU A 35 3.33 -4.96 0.01
N LYS A 36 3.56 -5.22 -1.28
CA LYS A 36 4.81 -4.88 -1.96
C LYS A 36 5.06 -3.38 -1.87
N ASN A 37 4.16 -2.57 -2.40
CA ASN A 37 4.38 -1.13 -2.47
C ASN A 37 4.46 -0.50 -1.07
N LEU A 38 3.62 -0.92 -0.13
CA LEU A 38 3.71 -0.46 1.25
C LEU A 38 5.05 -0.83 1.90
N THR A 39 5.52 -2.06 1.71
CA THR A 39 6.86 -2.48 2.20
C THR A 39 7.97 -1.64 1.59
N TYR A 40 7.93 -1.41 0.28
CA TYR A 40 8.95 -0.61 -0.40
C TYR A 40 8.90 0.86 0.02
N TYR A 41 7.72 1.43 0.27
CA TYR A 41 7.59 2.77 0.84
C TYR A 41 8.16 2.82 2.26
N LEU A 42 7.76 1.89 3.13
CA LEU A 42 8.23 1.82 4.52
C LEU A 42 9.73 1.53 4.64
N TYR A 43 10.34 0.91 3.62
CA TYR A 43 11.78 0.70 3.55
C TYR A 43 12.53 1.92 2.99
N THR A 44 12.05 2.51 1.88
CA THR A 44 12.82 3.50 1.11
C THR A 44 12.40 4.95 1.30
N GLY A 45 11.16 5.20 1.73
CA GLY A 45 10.54 6.53 1.74
C GLY A 45 10.18 7.12 0.37
N LYS A 46 10.38 6.39 -0.73
CA LYS A 46 10.11 6.93 -2.08
C LYS A 46 8.61 7.02 -2.34
N MET A 47 8.10 8.23 -2.61
CA MET A 47 6.67 8.51 -2.80
C MET A 47 6.02 7.76 -3.95
N ARG A 48 6.78 7.32 -4.97
CA ARG A 48 6.23 6.46 -6.04
C ARG A 48 5.52 5.21 -5.50
N TYR A 49 6.06 4.62 -4.42
CA TYR A 49 5.46 3.44 -3.81
C TYR A 49 4.22 3.78 -3.00
N TYR A 50 4.19 4.94 -2.35
CA TYR A 50 3.00 5.43 -1.66
C TYR A 50 1.84 5.68 -2.64
N LYS A 51 2.12 6.30 -3.79
CA LYS A 51 1.14 6.49 -4.87
C LYS A 51 0.56 5.17 -5.35
N GLU A 52 1.40 4.17 -5.58
CA GLU A 52 0.96 2.82 -5.96
C GLU A 52 0.08 2.13 -4.90
N VAL A 53 0.33 2.37 -3.60
CA VAL A 53 -0.55 1.87 -2.53
C VAL A 53 -1.95 2.46 -2.66
N ILE A 54 -2.04 3.79 -2.86
CA ILE A 54 -3.32 4.48 -3.05
C ILE A 54 -4.05 3.96 -4.28
N THR A 55 -3.35 3.84 -5.42
CA THR A 55 -3.95 3.32 -6.65
C THR A 55 -4.53 1.91 -6.46
N VAL A 56 -3.91 1.05 -5.64
CA VAL A 56 -4.48 -0.27 -5.33
C VAL A 56 -5.74 -0.15 -4.47
N ILE A 57 -5.76 0.72 -3.47
CA ILE A 57 -6.94 0.96 -2.62
C ILE A 57 -8.11 1.47 -3.47
N ASP A 58 -7.86 2.45 -4.34
CA ASP A 58 -8.90 3.03 -5.22
C ASP A 58 -9.46 1.98 -6.19
N MET A 59 -8.61 1.08 -6.71
CA MET A 59 -9.06 -0.04 -7.55
C MET A 59 -9.99 -0.98 -6.78
N ILE A 60 -9.60 -1.38 -5.56
CA ILE A 60 -10.42 -2.26 -4.70
C ILE A 60 -11.78 -1.61 -4.41
N GLU A 61 -11.79 -0.32 -4.08
CA GLU A 61 -13.02 0.43 -3.86
C GLU A 61 -13.89 0.46 -5.14
N SER A 62 -13.29 0.70 -6.30
CA SER A 62 -14.02 0.72 -7.58
C SER A 62 -14.62 -0.64 -7.99
N PHE A 63 -14.03 -1.75 -7.51
CA PHE A 63 -14.58 -3.09 -7.69
C PHE A 63 -15.71 -3.43 -6.70
N GLY A 64 -16.06 -2.51 -5.80
CA GLY A 64 -17.19 -2.62 -4.89
C GLY A 64 -16.86 -3.10 -3.48
N ASP A 65 -15.58 -3.34 -3.16
CA ASP A 65 -15.15 -3.76 -1.82
C ASP A 65 -14.67 -2.56 -0.98
N ALA A 66 -15.59 -1.63 -0.72
CA ALA A 66 -15.32 -0.41 0.04
C ALA A 66 -14.83 -0.69 1.48
N ARG A 67 -15.28 -1.81 2.08
CA ARG A 67 -14.85 -2.20 3.44
C ARG A 67 -13.39 -2.58 3.48
N LEU A 68 -12.94 -3.37 2.50
CA LEU A 68 -11.53 -3.74 2.38
C LEU A 68 -10.66 -2.52 2.09
N ALA A 69 -11.07 -1.67 1.13
CA ALA A 69 -10.35 -0.44 0.80
C ALA A 69 -10.16 0.47 2.03
N GLU A 70 -11.23 0.69 2.82
CA GLU A 70 -11.14 1.49 4.03
C GLU A 70 -10.23 0.86 5.09
N GLY A 71 -10.27 -0.47 5.25
CA GLY A 71 -9.35 -1.20 6.14
C GLY A 71 -7.88 -1.02 5.74
N MET A 72 -7.59 -1.14 4.44
CA MET A 72 -6.25 -0.96 3.89
C MET A 72 -5.77 0.49 4.01
N LYS A 73 -6.65 1.47 3.81
CA LYS A 73 -6.35 2.89 4.01
C LYS A 73 -5.97 3.17 5.46
N LYS A 74 -6.75 2.67 6.43
CA LYS A 74 -6.44 2.81 7.86
C LYS A 74 -5.10 2.18 8.21
N GLU A 75 -4.84 0.96 7.74
CA GLU A 75 -3.58 0.26 7.99
C GLU A 75 -2.39 1.04 7.41
N MET A 76 -2.49 1.50 6.16
CA MET A 76 -1.46 2.33 5.51
C MET A 76 -1.16 3.57 6.36
N LEU A 77 -2.19 4.32 6.78
CA LEU A 77 -2.01 5.53 7.58
C LEU A 77 -1.33 5.21 8.92
N GLN A 78 -1.76 4.15 9.62
CA GLN A 78 -1.16 3.73 10.88
C GLN A 78 0.31 3.35 10.73
N LEU A 79 0.66 2.59 9.68
CA LEU A 79 2.03 2.12 9.46
C LEU A 79 2.97 3.23 8.98
N THR A 80 2.43 4.29 8.38
CA THR A 80 3.20 5.43 7.85
C THR A 80 3.25 6.61 8.81
N ALA A 81 2.41 6.63 9.85
CA ALA A 81 2.44 7.62 10.91
C ALA A 81 3.83 7.70 11.55
N GLY A 82 4.42 8.90 11.55
CA GLY A 82 5.77 9.15 12.08
C GLY A 82 6.88 9.23 11.03
N ARG A 83 6.60 9.02 9.74
CA ARG A 83 7.49 9.49 8.66
C ARG A 83 7.19 10.96 8.36
N THR A 84 8.21 11.82 8.42
CA THR A 84 8.11 13.20 7.93
C THR A 84 7.95 13.18 6.42
N PHE A 85 6.90 13.84 5.94
CA PHE A 85 6.66 13.96 4.52
C PHE A 85 7.47 15.14 3.97
N ASN A 86 8.53 14.88 3.20
CA ASN A 86 9.03 15.87 2.25
C ASN A 86 8.13 15.76 1.01
N LEU A 87 7.00 16.47 1.05
CA LEU A 87 6.10 16.58 -0.08
C LEU A 87 6.66 17.65 -1.01
N ASP A 88 7.04 17.27 -2.22
CA ASP A 88 7.13 18.25 -3.30
C ASP A 88 5.73 18.79 -3.57
N TYR A 89 5.61 20.12 -3.74
CA TYR A 89 4.36 20.77 -4.11
C TYR A 89 3.73 20.06 -5.33
N GLY A 90 2.52 19.51 -5.15
CA GLY A 90 1.79 18.75 -6.19
C GLY A 90 1.69 17.23 -5.96
N GLN A 91 2.23 16.68 -4.87
CA GLN A 91 2.14 15.24 -4.57
C GLN A 91 1.00 14.82 -3.63
N PHE A 92 0.06 15.72 -3.30
CA PHE A 92 -1.14 15.33 -2.55
C PHE A 92 -2.01 14.38 -3.39
N PRO A 93 -2.34 13.19 -2.89
CA PRO A 93 -3.58 12.53 -3.30
C PRO A 93 -4.72 13.42 -2.81
N VAL A 94 -5.58 13.83 -3.73
CA VAL A 94 -6.80 14.60 -3.45
C VAL A 94 -7.70 13.72 -2.59
N ASN A 95 -7.56 13.77 -1.26
CA ASN A 95 -8.53 13.32 -0.23
C ASN A 95 -7.93 13.36 1.19
N ILE A 96 -7.21 14.43 1.55
CA ILE A 96 -7.14 14.80 2.97
C ILE A 96 -8.32 15.75 3.20
N VAL A 97 -9.48 15.17 3.48
CA VAL A 97 -10.58 15.91 4.09
C VAL A 97 -10.12 16.27 5.50
N THR A 98 -9.67 17.50 5.68
CA THR A 98 -9.61 18.12 7.00
C THR A 98 -11.04 18.50 7.38
N GLU A 99 -11.70 17.66 8.17
CA GLU A 99 -12.84 18.14 8.96
C GLU A 99 -12.30 18.84 10.21
N LYS A 100 -12.83 20.05 10.42
CA LYS A 100 -12.57 20.95 11.56
C LYS A 100 -13.27 20.47 12.82
#